data_AF-A0A3N5SWJ6-F1
#
_entry.id   AF-A0A3N5SWJ6-F1
#
_cell.length_a   1.000
_cell.length_b   1.000
_cell.length_c   1.000
_cell.angle_alpha   90.00
_cell.angle_beta   90.00
_cell.angle_gamma   90.00
#
_symmetry.space_group_name_H-M   'P 1'
#
loop_
_entity.id
_entity.type
_entity.pdbx_description
1 polymer ?
#
loop_
_entity_poly.entity_id
_entity_poly.type
_entity_poly.pdbx_seq_one_letter_code
_entity_poly.pdbx_strand_id
1 'polypeptide(L)'
;LELARGVLYWASQMRIDIHDGYKEVWRYLKLFKLMFWASPLSDGGYHVDLDGPISPFVQSTTRYGRQFAAFLPALLLGERWRMEADIRLAQLGSESLSYRLDQSSALRSHFKHSGAFDSCLEADFAAEFEAKFGAKRGQWVLTREDEVILLGDTVMIPDFALTHRKTGRRAVIEIMGFWHPEYLRRKVEKVRAAQRHNLILLVYEGVNLTENALQDVPGEVLYFANKPVLKDVMALVEAVAE
;
A
#
# COMPACT_ATOMS: atom_id res chain seq x y z
N LEU A 1 17.86 -6.93 16.56
CA LEU A 1 17.23 -5.81 15.82
C LEU A 1 18.10 -4.57 15.83
N GLU A 2 18.51 -4.05 16.99
CA GLU A 2 19.31 -2.81 17.04
C GLU A 2 20.65 -2.88 16.29
N LEU A 3 21.36 -4.02 16.32
CA LEU A 3 22.56 -4.21 15.51
C LEU A 3 22.27 -4.09 14.00
N ALA A 4 21.17 -4.69 13.53
CA ALA A 4 20.75 -4.61 12.12
C ALA A 4 20.39 -3.17 11.72
N ARG A 5 19.73 -2.44 12.62
CA ARG A 5 19.41 -1.02 12.42
C ARG A 5 20.66 -0.14 12.42
N GLY A 6 21.64 -0.44 13.25
CA GLY A 6 22.90 0.29 13.36
C GLY A 6 23.64 0.36 12.02
N VAL A 7 23.72 -0.74 11.28
CA VAL A 7 24.40 -0.80 9.97
C VAL A 7 23.81 0.21 8.97
N LEU A 8 22.50 0.46 9.02
CA LEU A 8 21.79 1.35 8.09
C LEU A 8 22.14 2.84 8.26
N TYR A 9 22.81 3.24 9.34
CA TYR A 9 23.30 4.62 9.49
C TYR A 9 24.38 4.99 8.47
N TRP A 10 25.06 3.98 7.90
CA TRP A 10 26.10 4.14 6.89
C TRP A 10 25.62 3.75 5.48
N ALA A 11 24.30 3.63 5.27
CA ALA A 11 23.74 3.30 3.97
C ALA A 11 23.74 4.52 3.04
N SER A 12 24.25 4.39 1.82
CA SER A 12 24.06 5.40 0.76
C SER A 12 22.71 5.24 0.06
N GLN A 13 22.24 4.01 -0.07
CA GLN A 13 20.95 3.68 -0.68
C GLN A 13 20.41 2.38 -0.06
N MET A 14 19.10 2.20 -0.08
CA MET A 14 18.43 0.94 0.25
C MET A 14 17.37 0.64 -0.81
N ARG A 15 17.44 -0.57 -1.36
CA ARG A 15 16.53 -1.14 -2.35
C ARG A 15 15.65 -2.17 -1.65
N ILE A 16 14.35 -2.12 -1.88
CA ILE A 16 13.39 -3.00 -1.23
C ILE A 16 12.42 -3.55 -2.25
N ASP A 17 12.25 -4.86 -2.24
CA ASP A 17 11.18 -5.54 -2.97
C ASP A 17 10.13 -5.99 -1.96
N ILE A 18 8.87 -5.62 -2.19
CA ILE A 18 7.73 -5.98 -1.33
C ILE A 18 6.61 -6.55 -2.17
N HIS A 19 6.01 -7.63 -1.68
CA HIS A 19 4.87 -8.32 -2.33
C HIS A 19 3.62 -8.40 -1.42
N ASP A 20 3.70 -7.87 -0.20
CA ASP A 20 2.61 -7.76 0.75
C ASP A 20 2.87 -6.61 1.75
N GLY A 21 1.95 -6.41 2.71
CA GLY A 21 2.13 -5.42 3.79
C GLY A 21 2.28 -3.98 3.30
N TYR A 22 1.72 -3.66 2.13
CA TYR A 22 1.92 -2.37 1.48
C TYR A 22 1.46 -1.21 2.37
N LYS A 23 0.31 -1.35 3.04
CA LYS A 23 -0.18 -0.29 3.94
C LYS A 23 0.80 0.01 5.07
N GLU A 24 1.31 -1.01 5.75
CA GLU A 24 2.31 -0.85 6.81
C GLU A 24 3.56 -0.17 6.26
N VAL A 25 4.10 -0.68 5.14
CA VAL A 25 5.31 -0.14 4.54
C VAL A 25 5.14 1.34 4.19
N TRP A 26 4.10 1.72 3.45
CA TRP A 26 3.88 3.11 3.07
C TRP A 26 3.53 4.02 4.24
N ARG A 27 2.77 3.52 5.22
CA ARG A 27 2.51 4.24 6.47
C ARG A 27 3.81 4.60 7.16
N TYR A 28 4.74 3.66 7.29
CA TYR A 28 6.02 3.88 7.94
C TYR A 28 7.00 4.70 7.09
N LEU A 29 7.03 4.54 5.76
CA LEU A 29 7.78 5.42 4.86
C LEU A 29 7.39 6.89 5.07
N LYS A 30 6.08 7.17 5.13
CA LYS A 30 5.54 8.52 5.38
C LYS A 30 5.77 8.99 6.82
N LEU A 31 5.56 8.12 7.81
CA LEU A 31 5.76 8.44 9.23
C LEU A 31 7.21 8.87 9.50
N PHE A 32 8.17 8.15 8.92
CA PHE A 32 9.59 8.43 9.05
C PHE A 32 10.09 9.53 8.12
N LYS A 33 9.23 10.03 7.21
CA LYS A 33 9.54 11.10 6.24
C LYS A 33 10.73 10.72 5.37
N LEU A 34 10.77 9.47 4.91
CA LEU A 34 11.84 8.98 4.06
C LEU A 34 11.65 9.46 2.63
N MET A 35 12.76 9.70 1.94
CA MET A 35 12.78 9.99 0.52
C MET A 35 12.84 8.67 -0.22
N PHE A 36 11.84 8.40 -1.05
CA PHE A 36 11.74 7.14 -1.77
C PHE A 36 11.18 7.32 -3.17
N TRP A 37 11.55 6.39 -4.04
CA TRP A 37 10.97 6.18 -5.36
C TRP A 37 10.39 4.78 -5.39
N ALA A 38 9.20 4.62 -5.97
CA ALA A 38 8.57 3.32 -6.09
C ALA A 38 8.26 3.02 -7.56
N SER A 39 8.41 1.77 -7.96
CA SER A 39 8.03 1.27 -9.27
C SER A 39 7.43 -0.14 -9.15
N PRO A 40 6.48 -0.51 -10.02
CA PRO A 40 5.90 -1.85 -10.00
C PRO A 40 6.94 -2.90 -10.46
N LEU A 41 6.92 -4.07 -9.82
CA LEU A 41 7.71 -5.24 -10.23
C LEU A 41 6.97 -6.05 -11.30
N SER A 42 7.72 -6.74 -12.16
CA SER A 42 7.16 -7.55 -13.26
C SER A 42 6.40 -8.79 -12.78
N ASP A 43 6.75 -9.34 -11.61
CA ASP A 43 6.14 -10.52 -11.00
C ASP A 43 5.06 -10.16 -9.95
N GLY A 44 4.65 -8.89 -9.92
CA GLY A 44 3.71 -8.33 -8.95
C GLY A 44 4.40 -7.88 -7.67
N GLY A 45 3.96 -6.75 -7.12
CA GLY A 45 4.62 -6.08 -5.99
C GLY A 45 5.32 -4.79 -6.42
N TYR A 46 6.13 -4.24 -5.53
CA TYR A 46 6.78 -2.94 -5.72
C TYR A 46 8.25 -2.99 -5.36
N HIS A 47 9.05 -2.37 -6.22
CA HIS A 47 10.41 -1.98 -5.93
C HIS A 47 10.39 -0.59 -5.31
N VAL A 48 11.02 -0.42 -4.15
CA VAL A 48 11.14 0.85 -3.45
C VAL A 48 12.62 1.15 -3.24
N ASP A 49 13.08 2.23 -3.86
CA ASP A 49 14.40 2.83 -3.66
C ASP A 49 14.32 3.90 -2.59
N LEU A 50 15.21 3.87 -1.61
CA LEU A 50 15.32 4.89 -0.58
C LEU A 50 16.73 5.48 -0.58
N ASP A 51 16.79 6.81 -0.53
CA ASP A 51 18.03 7.53 -0.28
C ASP A 51 18.48 7.28 1.16
N GLY A 52 19.71 6.78 1.30
CA GLY A 52 20.30 6.49 2.59
C GLY A 52 20.87 7.73 3.29
N PRO A 53 21.22 7.65 4.58
CA PRO A 53 21.62 8.81 5.37
C PRO A 53 22.90 9.50 4.94
N ILE A 54 23.77 8.79 4.21
CA ILE A 54 25.00 9.35 3.63
C ILE A 54 24.85 9.69 2.14
N SER A 55 23.63 9.65 1.60
CA SER A 55 23.33 10.12 0.25
C SER A 55 23.66 11.62 0.12
N PRO A 56 24.23 12.07 -1.01
CA PRO A 56 24.51 13.50 -1.25
C PRO A 56 23.29 14.40 -1.14
N PHE A 57 22.09 13.84 -1.29
CA PHE A 57 20.82 14.56 -1.24
C PHE A 57 20.30 14.79 0.18
N VAL A 58 20.95 14.23 1.21
CA VAL A 58 20.53 14.35 2.62
C VAL A 58 21.41 15.36 3.37
N GLN A 59 20.85 16.52 3.71
CA GLN A 59 21.56 17.57 4.45
C GLN A 59 21.60 17.36 5.98
N SER A 60 20.64 16.62 6.55
CA SER A 60 20.54 16.37 8.01
C SER A 60 20.73 14.88 8.33
N THR A 61 21.96 14.40 8.13
CA THR A 61 22.32 12.98 8.11
C THR A 61 22.01 12.24 9.41
N THR A 62 22.23 12.85 10.59
CA THR A 62 21.99 12.17 11.88
C THR A 62 20.50 11.97 12.19
N ARG A 63 19.67 13.00 11.99
CA ARG A 63 18.22 12.92 12.26
C ARG A 63 17.55 12.01 11.24
N TYR A 64 17.88 12.17 9.96
CA TYR A 64 17.38 11.31 8.90
C TYR A 64 17.85 9.86 9.09
N GLY A 65 19.11 9.64 9.46
CA GLY A 65 19.66 8.32 9.75
C GLY A 65 18.92 7.57 10.84
N ARG A 66 18.52 8.26 11.91
CA ARG A 66 17.67 7.67 12.95
C ARG A 66 16.31 7.22 12.40
N GLN A 67 15.68 8.03 11.55
CA GLN A 67 14.38 7.71 10.95
C GLN A 67 14.50 6.58 9.93
N PHE A 68 15.54 6.60 9.10
CA PHE A 68 15.85 5.58 8.12
C PHE A 68 16.09 4.22 8.78
N ALA A 69 16.92 4.16 9.83
CA ALA A 69 17.13 2.95 10.59
C ALA A 69 15.88 2.52 11.41
N ALA A 70 15.00 3.45 11.77
CA ALA A 70 13.74 3.15 12.45
C ALA A 70 12.68 2.54 11.53
N PHE A 71 12.85 2.61 10.21
CA PHE A 71 11.93 2.02 9.24
C PHE A 71 12.07 0.50 9.11
N LEU A 72 13.27 -0.07 9.30
CA LEU A 72 13.53 -1.52 9.13
C LEU A 72 12.47 -2.45 9.75
N PRO A 73 11.97 -2.22 10.98
CA PRO A 73 10.95 -3.09 11.58
C PRO A 73 9.61 -3.11 10.82
N ALA A 74 9.32 -2.12 9.98
CA ALA A 74 8.12 -2.10 9.15
C ALA A 74 8.14 -3.21 8.09
N LEU A 75 9.31 -3.48 7.49
CA LEU A 75 9.47 -4.58 6.53
C LEU A 75 9.19 -5.95 7.17
N LEU A 76 9.57 -6.09 8.44
CA LEU A 76 9.38 -7.32 9.21
C LEU A 76 7.90 -7.62 9.53
N LEU A 77 6.96 -6.75 9.14
CA LEU A 77 5.51 -7.00 9.25
C LEU A 77 4.95 -7.78 8.04
N GLY A 78 5.66 -7.75 6.91
CA GLY A 78 5.31 -8.51 5.71
C GLY A 78 5.87 -9.94 5.71
N GLU A 79 5.28 -10.81 4.91
CA GLU A 79 5.71 -12.21 4.75
C GLU A 79 6.63 -12.41 3.55
N ARG A 80 6.53 -11.53 2.54
CA ARG A 80 7.30 -11.58 1.30
C ARG A 80 7.94 -10.23 0.99
N TRP A 81 9.18 -10.09 1.44
CA TRP A 81 9.99 -8.90 1.20
C TRP A 81 11.48 -9.23 1.13
N ARG A 82 12.23 -8.37 0.44
CA ARG A 82 13.70 -8.37 0.40
C ARG A 82 14.18 -6.93 0.54
N MET A 83 15.32 -6.76 1.20
CA MET A 83 16.03 -5.50 1.32
C MET A 83 17.51 -5.70 0.99
N GLU A 84 18.07 -4.78 0.22
CA GLU A 84 19.51 -4.63 -0.02
C GLU A 84 19.92 -3.18 0.23
N ALA A 85 20.93 -2.95 1.06
CA ALA A 85 21.47 -1.62 1.32
C ALA A 85 22.96 -1.57 0.98
N ASP A 86 23.36 -0.46 0.34
CA ASP A 86 24.75 -0.19 -0.01
C ASP A 86 25.41 0.60 1.13
N ILE A 87 26.33 -0.03 1.84
CA ILE A 87 26.97 0.50 3.06
C ILE A 87 28.35 1.05 2.71
N ARG A 88 28.63 2.30 3.09
CA ARG A 88 29.96 2.91 2.94
C ARG A 88 30.54 3.29 4.29
N LEU A 89 31.71 2.73 4.59
CA LEU A 89 32.45 3.01 5.81
C LEU A 89 33.70 3.81 5.46
N ALA A 90 33.99 4.87 6.20
CA ALA A 90 35.17 5.71 5.96
C ALA A 90 36.49 4.92 5.96
N GLN A 91 36.54 3.82 6.72
CA GLN A 91 37.69 2.92 6.84
C GLN A 91 37.96 2.10 5.57
N LEU A 92 36.96 1.92 4.70
CA LEU A 92 37.04 1.14 3.47
C LEU A 92 37.24 2.04 2.23
N GLY A 93 37.42 3.35 2.41
CA GLY A 93 37.61 4.29 1.32
C GLY A 93 36.40 4.34 0.38
N SER A 94 36.59 3.94 -0.88
CA SER A 94 35.55 3.95 -1.92
C SER A 94 34.81 2.62 -2.07
N GLU A 95 35.19 1.57 -1.34
CA GLU A 95 34.52 0.27 -1.41
C GLU A 95 33.17 0.31 -0.68
N SER A 96 32.13 -0.24 -1.31
CA SER A 96 30.80 -0.38 -0.73
C SER A 96 30.52 -1.84 -0.38
N LEU A 97 30.00 -2.07 0.82
CA LEU A 97 29.52 -3.38 1.26
C LEU A 97 28.02 -3.52 0.97
N SER A 98 27.58 -4.69 0.53
CA SER A 98 26.15 -5.00 0.37
C SER A 98 25.60 -5.63 1.65
N TYR A 99 24.56 -5.02 2.22
CA TYR A 99 23.84 -5.54 3.38
C TYR A 99 22.45 -6.01 2.96
N ARG A 100 22.18 -7.32 3.07
CA ARG A 100 20.94 -7.93 2.61
C ARG A 100 20.16 -8.56 3.75
N LEU A 101 18.85 -8.34 3.74
CA LEU A 101 17.88 -9.00 4.62
C LEU A 101 16.65 -9.42 3.81
N ASP A 102 15.99 -10.48 4.24
CA ASP A 102 14.74 -10.94 3.65
C ASP A 102 13.88 -11.64 4.73
N GLN A 103 12.75 -12.20 4.31
CA GLN A 103 11.81 -12.88 5.19
C GLN A 103 12.38 -14.09 5.96
N SER A 104 13.54 -14.64 5.54
CA SER A 104 14.20 -15.74 6.26
C SER A 104 14.93 -15.28 7.53
N SER A 105 15.03 -13.97 7.75
CA SER A 105 15.69 -13.39 8.91
C SER A 105 15.02 -13.77 10.24
N ALA A 106 15.82 -14.08 11.26
CA ALA A 106 15.33 -14.31 12.62
C ALA A 106 14.86 -13.02 13.34
N LEU A 107 14.96 -11.86 12.68
CA LEU A 107 14.51 -10.58 13.23
C LEU A 107 12.98 -10.57 13.43
N ARG A 108 12.53 -9.78 14.40
CA ARG A 108 11.11 -9.59 14.72
C ARG A 108 10.80 -8.11 14.80
N SER A 109 9.66 -7.73 14.25
CA SER A 109 9.14 -6.38 14.43
C SER A 109 8.69 -6.16 15.87
N HIS A 110 8.87 -4.96 16.37
CA HIS A 110 8.18 -4.47 17.56
C HIS A 110 7.01 -3.54 17.20
N PHE A 111 6.79 -3.28 15.91
CA PHE A 111 5.60 -2.61 15.43
C PHE A 111 4.41 -3.57 15.47
N LYS A 112 3.22 -2.99 15.57
CA LYS A 112 1.97 -3.74 15.48
C LYS A 112 1.41 -3.57 14.07
N HIS A 113 0.86 -4.65 13.53
CA HIS A 113 -0.04 -4.57 12.38
C HIS A 113 -1.14 -3.56 12.67
N SER A 114 -1.54 -2.84 11.62
CA SER A 114 -2.81 -2.11 11.65
C SER A 114 -3.92 -3.10 11.99
N GLY A 115 -5.02 -2.63 12.60
CA GLY A 115 -6.21 -3.47 12.67
C GLY A 115 -6.55 -4.00 11.28
N ALA A 116 -7.17 -5.18 11.22
CA ALA A 116 -7.51 -5.79 9.95
C ALA A 116 -8.48 -4.93 9.14
N PHE A 117 -9.13 -3.90 9.65
CA PHE A 117 -9.95 -3.01 8.83
C PHE A 117 -9.85 -1.60 9.41
N ASP A 118 -9.91 -0.58 8.55
CA ASP A 118 -9.98 0.80 8.99
C ASP A 118 -11.40 1.17 9.43
N SER A 119 -12.40 0.40 8.99
CA SER A 119 -13.79 0.59 9.37
C SER A 119 -14.56 -0.73 9.55
N CYS A 120 -15.61 -0.72 10.38
CA CYS A 120 -16.54 -1.85 10.47
C CYS A 120 -17.19 -2.15 9.12
N LEU A 121 -17.37 -1.14 8.28
CA LEU A 121 -17.97 -1.28 6.95
C LEU A 121 -17.11 -2.17 6.03
N GLU A 122 -15.79 -1.96 6.01
CA GLU A 122 -14.87 -2.83 5.28
C GLU A 122 -14.88 -4.26 5.85
N ALA A 123 -14.90 -4.39 7.18
CA ALA A 123 -14.95 -5.68 7.86
C ALA A 123 -16.20 -6.49 7.48
N ASP A 124 -17.35 -5.84 7.54
CA ASP A 124 -18.65 -6.42 7.20
C ASP A 124 -18.72 -6.78 5.71
N PHE A 125 -18.19 -5.92 4.84
CA PHE A 125 -18.11 -6.19 3.39
C PHE A 125 -17.29 -7.45 3.10
N ALA A 126 -16.09 -7.56 3.69
CA ALA A 126 -15.22 -8.73 3.50
C ALA A 126 -15.86 -10.01 4.06
N ALA A 127 -16.45 -9.94 5.25
CA ALA A 127 -17.13 -11.08 5.86
C ALA A 127 -18.33 -11.56 5.03
N GLU A 128 -19.14 -10.62 4.51
CA GLU A 128 -20.28 -10.95 3.67
C GLU A 128 -19.84 -11.54 2.31
N PHE A 129 -18.75 -11.02 1.73
CA PHE A 129 -18.17 -11.57 0.51
C PHE A 129 -17.71 -13.01 0.73
N GLU A 130 -16.94 -13.27 1.78
CA GLU A 130 -16.42 -14.60 2.08
C GLU A 130 -17.57 -15.60 2.31
N ALA A 131 -18.60 -15.20 3.05
CA ALA A 131 -19.76 -16.05 3.31
C ALA A 131 -20.55 -16.44 2.03
N LYS A 132 -20.64 -15.54 1.04
CA LYS A 132 -21.43 -15.76 -0.18
C LYS A 132 -20.61 -16.29 -1.37
N PHE A 133 -19.37 -15.84 -1.49
CA PHE A 133 -18.51 -16.04 -2.66
C PHE A 133 -17.17 -16.70 -2.32
N GLY A 134 -16.76 -16.77 -1.04
CA GLY A 134 -15.45 -17.31 -0.62
C GLY A 134 -15.30 -18.84 -0.74
N ALA A 135 -16.40 -19.57 -0.87
CA ALA A 135 -16.37 -21.03 -1.07
C ALA A 135 -15.59 -21.42 -2.34
N LYS A 136 -15.12 -22.68 -2.43
CA LYS A 136 -14.37 -23.26 -3.59
C LYS A 136 -15.02 -23.07 -4.98
N ARG A 137 -16.26 -22.60 -5.06
CA ARG A 137 -17.00 -22.29 -6.30
C ARG A 137 -16.92 -20.82 -6.73
N GLY A 138 -16.46 -19.92 -5.87
CA GLY A 138 -16.28 -18.51 -6.18
C GLY A 138 -15.22 -18.30 -7.26
N GLN A 139 -15.60 -17.63 -8.33
CA GLN A 139 -14.71 -17.32 -9.44
C GLN A 139 -13.74 -16.18 -9.10
N TRP A 140 -14.08 -15.37 -8.10
CA TRP A 140 -13.32 -14.21 -7.65
C TRP A 140 -12.67 -14.45 -6.30
N VAL A 141 -11.46 -13.92 -6.12
CA VAL A 141 -10.73 -13.87 -4.85
C VAL A 141 -10.71 -12.43 -4.40
N LEU A 142 -11.25 -12.17 -3.21
CA LEU A 142 -11.12 -10.88 -2.55
C LEU A 142 -9.79 -10.85 -1.80
N THR A 143 -8.96 -9.90 -2.16
CA THR A 143 -7.71 -9.57 -1.48
C THR A 143 -7.80 -8.15 -0.95
N ARG A 144 -6.98 -7.87 0.07
CA ARG A 144 -7.04 -6.60 0.80
C ARG A 144 -5.74 -5.86 0.65
N GLU A 145 -5.84 -4.57 0.34
CA GLU A 145 -4.70 -3.66 0.30
C GLU A 145 -3.50 -4.27 -0.45
N ASP A 146 -3.77 -4.99 -1.55
CA ASP A 146 -2.82 -5.82 -2.28
C ASP A 146 -2.41 -5.18 -3.63
N GLU A 147 -2.79 -3.93 -3.85
CA GLU A 147 -2.35 -3.11 -4.97
C GLU A 147 -1.98 -1.71 -4.48
N VAL A 148 -0.92 -1.14 -5.04
CA VAL A 148 -0.51 0.25 -4.83
C VAL A 148 -0.53 1.00 -6.15
N ILE A 149 -1.44 1.96 -6.26
CA ILE A 149 -1.50 2.85 -7.41
C ILE A 149 -0.56 4.03 -7.12
N LEU A 150 0.49 4.15 -7.95
CA LEU A 150 1.47 5.22 -7.85
C LEU A 150 0.91 6.49 -8.51
N LEU A 151 0.84 7.58 -7.74
CA LEU A 151 0.24 8.86 -8.13
C LEU A 151 1.30 9.97 -8.16
N GLY A 152 2.43 9.71 -8.83
CA GLY A 152 3.58 10.62 -8.85
C GLY A 152 4.26 10.70 -7.48
N ASP A 153 3.96 11.73 -6.69
CA ASP A 153 4.58 12.01 -5.39
C ASP A 153 3.89 11.28 -4.22
N THR A 154 2.75 10.65 -4.49
CA THR A 154 1.96 9.93 -3.49
C THR A 154 1.49 8.59 -4.02
N VAL A 155 0.80 7.85 -3.15
CA VAL A 155 0.19 6.57 -3.52
C VAL A 155 -1.24 6.50 -3.02
N MET A 156 -2.02 5.70 -3.74
CA MET A 156 -3.31 5.19 -3.34
C MET A 156 -3.19 3.68 -3.16
N ILE A 157 -3.65 3.18 -2.03
CA ILE A 157 -3.74 1.74 -1.74
C ILE A 157 -5.24 1.48 -1.63
N PRO A 158 -5.87 0.83 -2.61
CA PRO A 158 -7.29 0.53 -2.54
C PRO A 158 -7.62 -0.40 -1.37
N ASP A 159 -8.81 -0.24 -0.79
CA ASP A 159 -9.26 -1.06 0.33
C ASP A 159 -9.30 -2.56 -0.03
N PHE A 160 -9.78 -2.88 -1.25
CA PHE A 160 -9.89 -4.25 -1.75
C PHE A 160 -9.50 -4.38 -3.23
N ALA A 161 -9.11 -5.59 -3.63
CA ALA A 161 -9.08 -6.01 -5.02
C ALA A 161 -9.80 -7.35 -5.17
N LEU A 162 -10.45 -7.53 -6.32
CA LEU A 162 -11.07 -8.78 -6.74
C LEU A 162 -10.33 -9.31 -7.96
N THR A 163 -9.79 -10.51 -7.84
CA THR A 163 -9.04 -11.17 -8.91
C THR A 163 -9.77 -12.43 -9.36
N HIS A 164 -10.06 -12.55 -10.66
CA HIS A 164 -10.73 -13.72 -11.21
C HIS A 164 -9.75 -14.90 -11.35
N ARG A 165 -10.05 -16.02 -10.68
CA ARG A 165 -9.14 -17.18 -10.52
C ARG A 165 -8.64 -17.79 -11.83
N LYS A 166 -9.44 -17.75 -12.90
CA LYS A 166 -9.10 -18.41 -14.18
C LYS A 166 -8.50 -17.47 -15.21
N THR A 167 -8.91 -16.20 -15.20
CA THR A 167 -8.56 -15.24 -16.25
C THR A 167 -7.52 -14.24 -15.79
N GLY A 168 -7.34 -14.07 -14.47
CA GLY A 168 -6.48 -13.03 -13.90
C GLY A 168 -7.09 -11.63 -13.94
N ARG A 169 -8.28 -11.46 -14.54
CA ARG A 169 -8.97 -10.16 -14.61
C ARG A 169 -9.11 -9.56 -13.22
N ARG A 170 -8.85 -8.26 -13.08
CA ARG A 170 -8.81 -7.59 -11.78
C ARG A 170 -9.65 -6.32 -11.76
N ALA A 171 -10.42 -6.16 -10.69
CA ALA A 171 -11.10 -4.91 -10.34
C ALA A 171 -10.68 -4.48 -8.93
N VAL A 172 -10.46 -3.19 -8.72
CA VAL A 172 -10.11 -2.62 -7.42
C VAL A 172 -11.32 -1.87 -6.85
N ILE A 173 -11.51 -1.97 -5.54
CA ILE A 173 -12.65 -1.39 -4.83
C ILE A 173 -12.13 -0.45 -3.75
N GLU A 174 -12.72 0.74 -3.68
CA GLU A 174 -12.46 1.73 -2.65
C GLU A 174 -13.77 2.11 -1.96
N ILE A 175 -13.81 2.04 -0.63
CA ILE A 175 -15.00 2.34 0.17
C ILE A 175 -14.89 3.76 0.77
N MET A 176 -15.87 4.60 0.46
CA MET A 176 -16.03 5.96 1.00
C MET A 176 -17.16 6.01 2.02
N GLY A 177 -16.80 5.86 3.30
CA GLY A 177 -17.71 5.97 4.44
C GLY A 177 -17.72 7.35 5.11
N PHE A 178 -18.19 7.40 6.36
CA PHE A 178 -18.22 8.62 7.18
C PHE A 178 -16.81 9.08 7.55
N TRP A 179 -16.35 10.13 6.89
CA TRP A 179 -15.07 10.77 7.18
C TRP A 179 -15.20 12.29 7.17
N HIS A 180 -14.24 12.96 7.82
CA HIS A 180 -14.16 14.42 7.82
C HIS A 180 -14.03 14.96 6.38
N PRO A 181 -14.68 16.06 5.98
CA PRO A 181 -14.67 16.58 4.61
C PRO A 181 -13.29 16.68 3.94
N GLU A 182 -12.25 17.11 4.65
CA GLU A 182 -10.88 17.19 4.13
C GLU A 182 -10.30 15.82 3.79
N TYR A 183 -10.67 14.76 4.53
CA TYR A 183 -10.24 13.40 4.25
C TYR A 183 -10.87 12.89 2.94
N LEU A 184 -12.18 13.09 2.79
CA LEU A 184 -12.92 12.71 1.58
C LEU A 184 -12.36 13.43 0.35
N ARG A 185 -12.09 14.74 0.47
CA ARG A 185 -11.48 15.51 -0.61
C ARG A 185 -10.14 14.92 -1.06
N ARG A 186 -9.24 14.60 -0.13
CA ARG A 186 -7.94 13.97 -0.45
C ARG A 186 -8.13 12.59 -1.09
N LYS A 187 -9.11 11.81 -0.62
CA LYS A 187 -9.43 10.49 -1.17
C LYS A 187 -9.92 10.60 -2.62
N VAL A 188 -10.83 11.54 -2.91
CA VAL A 188 -11.31 11.84 -4.27
C VAL A 188 -10.19 12.34 -5.18
N GLU A 189 -9.31 13.24 -4.69
CA GLU A 189 -8.15 13.71 -5.47
C GLU A 189 -7.24 12.55 -5.90
N LYS A 190 -6.99 11.59 -5.01
CA LYS A 190 -6.21 10.38 -5.33
C LYS A 190 -6.90 9.48 -6.34
N VAL A 191 -8.20 9.26 -6.18
CA VAL A 191 -9.00 8.44 -7.11
C VAL A 191 -8.97 9.05 -8.51
N ARG A 192 -9.11 10.36 -8.64
CA ARG A 192 -8.99 11.06 -9.93
C ARG A 192 -7.59 10.92 -10.52
N ALA A 193 -6.55 11.09 -9.70
CA ALA A 193 -5.17 10.93 -10.15
C ALA A 193 -4.84 9.49 -10.58
N ALA A 194 -5.53 8.48 -10.02
CA ALA A 194 -5.31 7.08 -10.35
C ALA A 194 -5.61 6.74 -11.80
N GLN A 195 -6.55 7.46 -12.44
CA GLN A 195 -6.94 7.24 -13.85
C GLN A 195 -7.22 5.77 -14.20
N ARG A 196 -7.81 5.03 -13.26
CA ARG A 196 -8.14 3.60 -13.39
C ARG A 196 -9.61 3.40 -13.74
N HIS A 197 -9.88 2.71 -14.85
CA HIS A 197 -11.24 2.32 -15.25
C HIS A 197 -11.76 1.11 -14.48
N ASN A 198 -10.87 0.22 -14.04
CA ASN A 198 -11.21 -0.94 -13.23
C ASN A 198 -11.38 -0.63 -11.73
N LEU A 199 -11.48 0.65 -11.36
CA LEU A 199 -11.72 1.12 -10.00
C LEU A 199 -13.21 1.34 -9.75
N ILE A 200 -13.73 0.72 -8.69
CA ILE A 200 -15.11 0.85 -8.25
C ILE A 200 -15.12 1.62 -6.92
N LEU A 201 -15.88 2.71 -6.88
CA LEU A 201 -16.11 3.50 -5.69
C LEU A 201 -17.43 3.12 -5.03
N LEU A 202 -17.37 2.63 -3.80
CA LEU A 202 -18.56 2.41 -2.97
C LEU A 202 -18.75 3.63 -2.09
N VAL A 203 -19.78 4.43 -2.34
CA VAL A 203 -20.02 5.71 -1.66
C VAL A 203 -21.23 5.63 -0.75
N TYR A 204 -21.03 5.88 0.54
CA TYR A 204 -22.15 5.97 1.47
C TYR A 204 -22.98 7.25 1.20
N GLU A 205 -24.30 7.12 1.05
CA GLU A 205 -25.17 8.23 0.65
C GLU A 205 -25.19 9.40 1.65
N GLY A 206 -24.98 9.13 2.94
CA GLY A 206 -24.91 10.20 3.95
C GLY A 206 -23.56 10.90 4.02
N VAL A 207 -22.62 10.61 3.11
CA VAL A 207 -21.39 11.38 2.99
C VAL A 207 -21.71 12.72 2.33
N ASN A 208 -21.29 13.80 2.98
CA ASN A 208 -21.51 15.16 2.49
C ASN A 208 -20.50 15.52 1.37
N LEU A 209 -20.57 14.81 0.24
CA LEU A 209 -19.86 15.14 -0.99
C LEU A 209 -20.73 16.11 -1.79
N THR A 210 -20.11 17.13 -2.39
CA THR A 210 -20.80 17.94 -3.39
C THR A 210 -21.11 17.07 -4.61
N GLU A 211 -22.29 17.23 -5.23
CA GLU A 211 -22.75 16.38 -6.35
C GLU A 211 -21.75 16.31 -7.52
N ASN A 212 -20.90 17.32 -7.68
CA ASN A 212 -19.87 17.39 -8.73
C ASN A 212 -18.51 16.78 -8.32
N ALA A 213 -18.34 16.34 -7.06
CA ALA A 213 -17.09 15.80 -6.57
C ALA A 213 -16.70 14.46 -7.24
N LEU A 214 -17.65 13.75 -7.82
CA LEU A 214 -17.41 12.43 -8.44
C LEU A 214 -17.69 12.38 -9.95
N GLN A 215 -18.07 13.49 -10.58
CA GLN A 215 -18.41 13.54 -12.02
C GLN A 215 -17.22 13.19 -12.94
N ASP A 216 -16.00 13.54 -12.54
CA ASP A 216 -14.78 13.36 -13.36
C ASP A 216 -13.95 12.13 -12.95
N VAL A 217 -14.53 11.18 -12.21
CA VAL A 217 -13.81 9.97 -11.80
C VAL A 217 -13.90 8.94 -12.94
N PRO A 218 -12.77 8.40 -13.42
CA PRO A 218 -12.76 7.44 -14.55
C PRO A 218 -13.27 6.04 -14.20
N GLY A 219 -13.48 5.76 -12.91
CA GLY A 219 -14.03 4.51 -12.38
C GLY A 219 -15.54 4.58 -12.11
N GLU A 220 -16.15 3.42 -11.89
CA GLU A 220 -17.59 3.30 -11.62
C GLU A 220 -17.94 3.67 -10.19
N VAL A 221 -19.08 4.34 -9.97
CA VAL A 221 -19.53 4.78 -8.65
C VAL A 221 -20.84 4.09 -8.28
N LEU A 222 -20.85 3.39 -7.15
CA LEU A 222 -22.03 2.78 -6.55
C LEU A 222 -22.36 3.44 -5.22
N TYR A 223 -23.52 4.08 -5.15
CA TYR A 223 -24.03 4.66 -3.91
C TYR A 223 -24.78 3.62 -3.07
N PHE A 224 -24.66 3.70 -1.74
CA PHE A 224 -25.40 2.83 -0.83
C PHE A 224 -25.85 3.56 0.45
N ALA A 225 -27.06 3.24 0.92
CA ALA A 225 -27.67 3.90 2.08
C ALA A 225 -27.25 3.33 3.45
N ASN A 226 -26.90 2.04 3.54
CA ASN A 226 -26.52 1.38 4.79
C ASN A 226 -25.32 0.46 4.60
N LYS A 227 -25.41 -0.45 3.62
CA LYS A 227 -24.30 -1.33 3.23
C LYS A 227 -24.27 -1.54 1.72
N PRO A 228 -23.09 -1.76 1.11
CA PRO A 228 -23.01 -2.10 -0.31
C PRO A 228 -23.72 -3.41 -0.61
N VAL A 229 -24.55 -3.42 -1.65
CA VAL A 229 -25.22 -4.64 -2.11
C VAL A 229 -24.25 -5.44 -2.97
N LEU A 230 -23.74 -6.55 -2.43
CA LEU A 230 -22.73 -7.37 -3.12
C LEU A 230 -23.12 -7.80 -4.54
N LYS A 231 -24.41 -8.02 -4.81
CA LYS A 231 -24.87 -8.38 -6.15
C LYS A 231 -24.55 -7.28 -7.17
N ASP A 232 -24.77 -6.03 -6.79
CA ASP A 232 -24.56 -4.87 -7.65
C ASP A 232 -23.07 -4.58 -7.79
N VAL A 233 -22.32 -4.71 -6.69
CA VAL A 233 -20.85 -4.64 -6.70
C VAL A 233 -20.26 -5.68 -7.65
N MET A 234 -20.69 -6.94 -7.57
CA MET A 234 -20.20 -8.01 -8.45
C MET A 234 -20.57 -7.78 -9.91
N ALA A 235 -21.73 -7.18 -10.21
CA ALA A 235 -22.10 -6.81 -11.57
C ALA A 235 -21.14 -5.75 -12.14
N LEU A 236 -20.74 -4.76 -11.34
CA LEU A 236 -19.73 -3.78 -11.72
C LEU A 236 -18.36 -4.43 -11.89
N VAL A 237 -17.95 -5.31 -10.98
CA VAL A 237 -16.68 -6.06 -11.07
C VAL A 237 -16.57 -6.81 -12.39
N GLU A 238 -17.62 -7.53 -12.79
CA GLU A 238 -17.64 -8.25 -14.06
C GLU A 238 -17.55 -7.30 -15.28
N ALA A 239 -18.12 -6.11 -15.18
CA ALA A 239 -18.12 -5.11 -16.24
C ALA A 239 -16.76 -4.41 -16.40
N VAL A 240 -16.11 -4.04 -15.30
CA VAL A 240 -14.91 -3.19 -15.32
C VAL A 240 -13.59 -3.94 -15.20
N ALA A 241 -13.61 -5.20 -14.76
CA ALA A 241 -12.37 -5.94 -14.55
C ALA A 241 -11.59 -6.13 -15.87
N GLU A 242 -10.31 -5.88 -15.83
CA GLU A 242 -9.39 -6.00 -16.97
C GLU A 242 -8.31 -7.07 -16.74
#